data_AF-W4KJ67-F1
#
_entry.id   AF-W4KJ67-F1
#
_cell.length_a   1.000
_cell.length_b   1.000
_cell.length_c   1.000
_cell.angle_alpha   90.00
_cell.angle_beta   90.00
_cell.angle_gamma   90.00
#
_symmetry.space_group_name_H-M   'P 1'
#
loop_
_entity.id
_entity.type
_entity.pdbx_description
1 polymer ?
#
loop_
_entity_poly.entity_id
_entity_poly.type
_entity_poly.pdbx_seq_one_letter_code
_entity_poly.pdbx_strand_id
1 'polypeptide(L)'
;MCTRLSLAGLTDVLVLHKAAASVARAAICTSMEKFAEGSFNKVFLLWFDNDKEVIVRIPCPIASLQNLVIASEVAMLDYMAHHLHIPTPRV
;
A
#
# COMPACT_ATOMS: atom_id res chain seq x y z
N MET A 1 14.20 16.14 1.54
CA MET A 1 13.62 15.94 0.18
C MET A 1 12.91 14.59 0.18
N CYS A 2 11.58 14.58 0.03
CA CYS A 2 10.76 13.35 0.11
C CYS A 2 10.60 12.76 -1.30
N THR A 3 11.49 11.85 -1.69
CA THR A 3 11.41 11.15 -2.97
C THR A 3 10.29 10.11 -2.93
N ARG A 4 9.26 10.32 -3.75
CA ARG A 4 8.07 9.47 -3.83
C ARG A 4 8.40 8.19 -4.61
N LEU A 5 8.90 7.18 -3.91
CA LEU A 5 9.03 5.81 -4.44
C LEU A 5 7.62 5.19 -4.49
N SER A 6 6.98 5.20 -5.66
CA SER A 6 5.76 4.43 -5.91
C SER A 6 6.15 2.98 -6.19
N LEU A 7 6.36 2.20 -5.13
CA LEU A 7 6.65 0.77 -5.22
C LEU A 7 5.33 0.00 -5.29
N ALA A 8 4.74 -0.03 -6.49
CA ALA A 8 3.62 -0.91 -6.78
C ALA A 8 4.12 -2.36 -6.82
N GLY A 9 3.67 -3.21 -5.89
CA GLY A 9 3.73 -4.66 -6.02
C GLY A 9 4.96 -5.40 -5.49
N LEU A 10 5.85 -4.78 -4.71
CA LEU A 10 7.05 -5.46 -4.19
C LEU A 10 6.91 -5.74 -2.69
N THR A 11 6.51 -6.97 -2.34
CA THR A 11 6.52 -7.50 -0.97
C THR A 11 7.92 -7.96 -0.51
N ASP A 12 8.93 -7.80 -1.36
CA ASP A 12 10.28 -8.31 -1.12
C ASP A 12 11.19 -7.26 -0.45
N VAL A 13 11.55 -7.52 0.81
CA VAL A 13 12.36 -6.63 1.66
C VAL A 13 13.71 -6.31 0.99
N LEU A 14 14.29 -7.27 0.27
CA LEU A 14 15.57 -7.09 -0.43
C LEU A 14 15.49 -6.03 -1.54
N VAL A 15 14.42 -6.06 -2.34
CA VAL A 15 14.21 -5.10 -3.44
C VAL A 15 13.96 -3.71 -2.87
N LEU A 16 13.23 -3.63 -1.75
CA LEU A 16 13.01 -2.37 -1.05
C LEU A 16 14.32 -1.74 -0.58
N HIS A 17 15.17 -2.51 0.11
CA HIS A 17 16.47 -2.02 0.57
C HIS A 17 17.34 -1.54 -0.60
N LYS A 18 17.36 -2.29 -1.71
CA LYS A 18 18.15 -1.92 -2.89
C LYS A 18 17.66 -0.62 -3.54
N ALA A 19 16.34 -0.45 -3.69
CA ALA A 19 15.75 0.76 -4.23
C ALA A 19 16.00 1.97 -3.33
N ALA A 20 15.82 1.79 -2.01
CA ALA A 20 16.06 2.85 -1.04
C ALA A 20 17.56 3.23 -0.95
N ALA A 21 18.47 2.26 -1.00
CA ALA A 21 19.91 2.48 -1.04
C ALA A 21 20.35 3.28 -2.29
N SER A 22 19.77 2.95 -3.46
CA SER A 22 20.00 3.69 -4.70
C SER A 22 19.57 5.16 -4.57
N VAL A 23 18.44 5.44 -3.92
CA VAL A 23 17.94 6.81 -3.72
C VAL A 23 18.76 7.55 -2.66
N ALA A 24 19.14 6.87 -1.57
CA ALA A 24 19.99 7.41 -0.53
C ALA A 24 21.43 7.66 -1.01
N ARG A 25 21.85 7.06 -2.14
CA ARG A 25 23.27 6.96 -2.55
C ARG A 25 24.11 6.36 -1.43
N ALA A 26 23.63 5.25 -0.90
CA ALA A 26 24.18 4.50 0.22
C ALA A 26 24.51 3.07 -0.24
N ALA A 27 25.44 2.40 0.43
CA ALA A 27 25.79 1.02 0.10
C ALA A 27 24.93 0.03 0.89
N ILE A 28 24.64 0.33 2.16
CA ILE A 28 24.01 -0.60 3.09
C ILE A 28 22.93 0.10 3.90
N CYS A 29 21.77 -0.54 4.02
CA CYS A 29 20.72 -0.15 4.97
C CYS A 29 21.12 -0.66 6.35
N THR A 30 21.34 0.24 7.31
CA THR A 30 21.78 -0.10 8.67
C THR A 30 20.61 -0.44 9.58
N SER A 31 19.46 0.20 9.38
CA SER A 31 18.25 -0.05 10.17
C SER A 31 16.99 0.23 9.36
N MET A 32 15.91 -0.45 9.71
CA MET A 32 14.57 -0.25 9.15
C MET A 32 13.54 -0.35 10.27
N GLU A 33 12.73 0.69 10.42
CA GLU A 33 11.64 0.75 11.39
C GLU A 33 10.30 0.96 10.67
N LYS A 34 9.25 0.34 11.21
CA LYS A 34 7.88 0.59 10.76
C LYS A 34 7.39 1.88 11.42
N PHE A 35 7.30 2.94 10.64
CA PHE A 35 6.94 4.27 11.15
C PHE A 35 5.43 4.41 11.35
N ALA A 36 4.63 3.98 10.37
CA ALA A 36 3.17 4.05 10.45
C ALA A 36 2.52 3.01 9.52
N GLU A 37 1.41 2.46 9.96
CA GLU A 37 0.55 1.61 9.12
C GLU A 37 -0.86 2.17 9.16
N GLY A 38 -1.36 2.58 8.00
CA GLY A 38 -2.76 2.93 7.81
C GLY A 38 -3.44 1.95 6.85
N SER A 39 -4.77 2.04 6.76
CA SER A 39 -5.60 1.17 5.90
C SER A 39 -5.17 1.16 4.42
N PHE A 40 -4.47 2.21 3.98
CA PHE A 40 -4.11 2.43 2.58
C PHE A 40 -2.60 2.42 2.30
N ASN A 41 -1.74 2.58 3.32
CA ASN A 41 -0.28 2.65 3.15
C ASN A 41 0.46 2.07 4.36
N LYS A 42 1.54 1.33 4.09
CA LYS A 42 2.61 1.02 5.04
C LYS A 42 3.75 2.01 4.85
N VAL A 43 4.18 2.66 5.93
CA VAL A 43 5.27 3.62 5.93
C VAL A 43 6.43 3.07 6.75
N PHE A 44 7.62 3.07 6.16
CA PHE A 44 8.85 2.61 6.78
C PHE A 44 9.88 3.73 6.79
N LEU A 45 10.71 3.73 7.82
CA LEU A 45 11.84 4.61 8.00
C LEU A 45 13.11 3.78 7.88
N LEU A 46 13.99 4.13 6.95
CA LEU A 46 15.24 3.42 6.70
C LEU A 46 16.42 4.34 6.99
N TRP A 47 17.41 3.82 7.70
CA TRP A 47 18.69 4.47 7.93
C TRP A 47 19.78 3.77 7.13
N PHE A 48 20.76 4.55 6.70
CA PHE A 48 21.85 4.10 5.85
C PHE A 48 23.21 4.39 6.47
N ASP A 49 24.23 3.73 5.93
CA ASP A 49 25.64 3.87 6.30
C ASP A 49 26.24 5.27 6.04
N ASN A 50 25.52 6.12 5.31
CA ASN A 50 25.90 7.50 5.02
C ASN A 50 25.14 8.54 5.87
N ASP A 51 24.60 8.13 7.02
CA ASP A 51 23.82 8.94 7.95
C ASP A 51 22.54 9.55 7.35
N LYS A 52 22.09 9.05 6.20
CA LYS A 52 20.83 9.49 5.60
C LYS A 52 19.67 8.61 6.03
N GLU A 53 18.52 9.25 6.02
CA GLU A 53 17.24 8.65 6.33
C GLU A 53 16.31 8.73 5.11
N VAL A 54 15.58 7.64 4.83
CA VAL A 54 14.61 7.55 3.74
C VAL A 54 13.27 7.06 4.28
N ILE A 55 12.23 7.82 3.97
CA ILE A 55 10.84 7.41 4.22
C ILE A 55 10.32 6.66 2.99
N VAL A 56 9.98 5.40 3.19
CA VAL A 56 9.36 4.54 2.18
C VAL A 56 7.86 4.48 2.42
N ARG A 57 7.07 4.66 1.35
CA ARG A 57 5.61 4.52 1.39
C ARG A 57 5.19 3.40 0.43
N ILE A 58 4.67 2.31 0.98
CA ILE A 58 4.18 1.15 0.22
C ILE A 58 2.65 1.18 0.23
N PRO A 59 1.99 1.36 -0.92
CA PRO A 59 0.53 1.27 -1.02
C PRO A 59 0.05 -0.14 -0.65
N CYS A 60 -1.02 -0.24 0.15
CA CYS A 60 -1.64 -1.52 0.46
C CYS A 60 -2.50 -1.99 -0.73
N PRO A 61 -2.28 -3.20 -1.29
CA PRO A 61 -3.05 -3.71 -2.44
C PRO A 61 -4.56 -3.80 -2.18
N ILE A 62 -4.96 -3.90 -0.92
CA ILE A 62 -6.37 -3.91 -0.49
C ILE A 62 -7.10 -2.63 -0.97
N ALA A 63 -6.38 -1.51 -1.10
CA ALA A 63 -6.92 -0.26 -1.68
C ALA A 63 -7.23 -0.39 -3.19
N SER A 64 -6.54 -1.26 -3.93
CA SER A 64 -6.84 -1.53 -5.35
C SER A 64 -8.06 -2.44 -5.54
N LEU A 65 -8.48 -3.14 -4.47
CA LEU A 65 -9.67 -3.99 -4.49
C LEU A 65 -10.97 -3.21 -4.25
N GLN A 66 -10.91 -1.90 -4.00
CA GLN A 66 -12.09 -1.07 -3.77
C GLN A 66 -13.14 -1.25 -4.88
N ASN A 67 -12.73 -1.29 -6.14
CA ASN A 67 -13.66 -1.50 -7.26
C ASN A 67 -14.36 -2.87 -7.18
N LEU A 68 -13.66 -3.92 -6.77
CA LEU A 68 -14.28 -5.25 -6.62
C LEU A 68 -15.17 -5.31 -5.39
N VAL A 69 -14.81 -4.63 -4.30
CA VAL A 69 -15.65 -4.53 -3.10
C VAL A 69 -16.95 -3.81 -3.43
N ILE A 70 -16.87 -2.65 -4.07
CA ILE A 70 -18.05 -1.89 -4.51
C ILE A 70 -18.85 -2.68 -5.55
N ALA A 71 -18.20 -3.33 -6.52
CA ALA A 71 -18.90 -4.17 -7.49
C ALA A 71 -19.60 -5.37 -6.82
N SER A 72 -18.99 -5.98 -5.81
CA SER A 72 -19.61 -7.07 -5.05
C SER A 72 -20.77 -6.60 -4.19
N GLU A 73 -20.69 -5.38 -3.64
CA GLU A 73 -21.78 -4.76 -2.89
C GLU A 73 -22.96 -4.43 -3.80
N VAL A 74 -22.70 -3.81 -4.97
CA VAL A 74 -23.72 -3.54 -6.00
C VAL A 74 -24.36 -4.85 -6.49
N ALA A 75 -23.56 -5.88 -6.77
CA ALA A 75 -24.06 -7.19 -7.19
C ALA A 75 -24.93 -7.85 -6.11
N MET A 76 -24.58 -7.71 -4.83
CA MET A 76 -25.38 -8.21 -3.72
C MET A 76 -26.71 -7.46 -3.60
N LEU A 77 -26.69 -6.13 -3.74
CA LEU A 77 -27.90 -5.31 -3.70
C LEU A 77 -28.85 -5.62 -4.86
N ASP A 78 -28.29 -5.84 -6.06
CA ASP A 78 -29.02 -6.28 -7.23
C ASP A 78 -29.65 -7.68 -7.02
N TYR A 79 -28.87 -8.62 -6.46
CA TYR A 79 -29.36 -9.95 -6.16
C TYR A 79 -30.50 -9.94 -5.12
N MET A 80 -30.36 -9.12 -4.08
CA MET A 80 -31.38 -8.96 -3.05
C MET A 80 -32.68 -8.34 -3.59
N ALA A 81 -32.56 -7.37 -4.50
CA ALA A 81 -33.71 -6.73 -5.13
C ALA A 81 -34.45 -7.70 -6.08
N HIS A 82 -33.71 -8.38 -6.95
CA HIS A 82 -34.30 -9.14 -8.08
C HIS A 82 -34.60 -10.60 -7.75
N HIS A 83 -33.85 -11.23 -6.84
CA HIS A 83 -34.02 -12.65 -6.53
C HIS A 83 -34.66 -12.89 -5.16
N LEU A 84 -34.34 -12.07 -4.16
CA LEU A 84 -34.86 -12.22 -2.79
C LEU A 84 -36.07 -11.31 -2.49
N HIS A 85 -36.38 -10.36 -3.37
CA HIS A 85 -37.46 -9.37 -3.21
C HIS A 85 -37.36 -8.57 -1.90
N ILE A 86 -36.14 -8.38 -1.41
CA ILE A 86 -35.86 -7.58 -0.21
C ILE A 86 -35.78 -6.12 -0.65
N PRO A 87 -36.48 -5.19 0.02
CA PRO A 87 -36.36 -3.77 -0.29
C PRO A 87 -34.93 -3.30 -0.01
N THR A 88 -34.20 -2.97 -1.07
CA THR A 88 -32.84 -2.45 -1.02
C THR A 88 -32.78 -1.00 -1.52
N PRO A 89 -31.79 -0.21 -1.06
CA PRO A 89 -31.52 1.11 -1.62
C PRO A 89 -31.12 0.98 -3.10
N ARG A 90 -31.58 1.92 -3.93
CA ARG A 90 -31.14 1.99 -5.33
C ARG A 90 -29.70 2.48 -5.39
N VAL A 91 -28.86 1.67 -6.02
CA VAL A 91 -27.45 1.95 -6.35
C VAL A 91 -27.32 2.54 -7.75
#